data_AF-A0A4Q9FFD3-F1
#
_entry.id   AF-A0A4Q9FFD3-F1
#
_cell.length_a   1.000
_cell.length_b   1.000
_cell.length_c   1.000
_cell.angle_alpha   90.00
_cell.angle_beta   90.00
_cell.angle_gamma   90.00
#
_symmetry.space_group_name_H-M   'P 1'
#
loop_
_entity.id
_entity.type
_entity.pdbx_description
1 polymer ?
#
loop_
_entity_poly.entity_id
_entity_poly.type
_entity_poly.pdbx_seq_one_letter_code
_entity_poly.pdbx_strand_id
1 'polypeptide(L)'
;MGEIFGEIFARWILAGIWLVLNAIYDWIKALIFGIPKKEVERKRLEKKWLYKKVSLKEKLKNGIEIGTIGTVMEIIDRKTAFVEFYDQNGKFIEIDGELAFKVGLKNIKLKR
;
A
#
# COMPACT_ATOMS: atom_id res chain seq x y z
N MET A 1 -6.61 24.16 -17.99
CA MET A 1 -5.42 23.45 -17.44
C MET A 1 -5.69 22.80 -16.08
N GLY A 2 -6.49 23.39 -15.18
CA GLY A 2 -6.85 22.75 -13.90
C GLY A 2 -7.86 21.59 -13.99
N GLU A 3 -8.72 21.57 -15.03
CA GLU A 3 -9.76 20.55 -15.19
C GLU A 3 -9.20 19.18 -15.58
N ILE A 4 -8.15 19.12 -16.42
CA ILE A 4 -7.53 17.87 -16.89
C ILE A 4 -6.84 17.12 -15.73
N PHE A 5 -6.22 17.87 -14.79
CA PHE A 5 -5.57 17.30 -13.63
C PHE A 5 -6.59 16.71 -12.64
N GLY A 6 -7.75 17.35 -12.47
CA GLY A 6 -8.84 16.85 -11.63
C GLY A 6 -9.43 15.55 -12.15
N GLU A 7 -9.62 15.41 -13.47
CA GLU A 7 -10.16 14.18 -14.08
C GLU A 7 -9.22 12.99 -13.96
N ILE A 8 -7.92 13.18 -14.23
CA ILE A 8 -6.93 12.09 -14.11
C ILE A 8 -6.80 11.64 -12.66
N PHE A 9 -6.74 12.59 -11.72
CA PHE A 9 -6.63 12.29 -10.29
C PHE A 9 -7.89 11.60 -9.74
N ALA A 10 -9.08 12.05 -10.13
CA ALA A 10 -10.33 11.43 -9.74
C ALA A 10 -10.45 10.00 -10.29
N ARG A 11 -10.01 9.74 -11.53
CA ARG A 11 -10.06 8.40 -12.14
C ARG A 11 -9.14 7.40 -11.46
N TRP A 12 -7.96 7.85 -11.05
CA TRP A 12 -7.01 7.04 -10.27
C TRP A 12 -7.52 6.73 -8.87
N ILE A 13 -8.12 7.72 -8.19
CA ILE A 13 -8.76 7.51 -6.89
C ILE A 13 -9.94 6.55 -7.00
N LEU A 14 -10.80 6.72 -8.01
CA LEU A 14 -11.95 5.83 -8.24
C LEU A 14 -11.51 4.39 -8.58
N ALA A 15 -10.42 4.22 -9.34
CA ALA A 15 -9.85 2.91 -9.60
C ALA A 15 -9.29 2.26 -8.33
N GLY A 16 -8.65 3.03 -7.45
CA GLY A 16 -8.21 2.59 -6.13
C GLY A 16 -9.38 2.17 -5.23
N ILE A 17 -10.47 2.95 -5.23
CA ILE A 17 -11.70 2.62 -4.50
C ILE A 17 -12.38 1.36 -5.06
N TRP A 18 -12.38 1.17 -6.38
CA TRP A 18 -12.93 -0.03 -7.04
C TRP A 18 -12.18 -1.30 -6.64
N LEU A 19 -10.85 -1.24 -6.54
CA LEU A 19 -10.02 -2.33 -6.01
C LEU A 19 -10.35 -2.67 -4.56
N VAL A 20 -10.58 -1.64 -3.72
CA VAL A 20 -10.96 -1.81 -2.31
C VAL A 20 -12.33 -2.49 -2.18
N LEU A 21 -13.29 -2.14 -3.03
CA LEU A 21 -14.61 -2.78 -3.06
C LEU A 21 -14.53 -4.26 -3.47
N ASN A 22 -13.69 -4.60 -4.45
CA ASN A 22 -13.45 -6.00 -4.83
C ASN A 22 -12.78 -6.80 -3.70
N ALA A 23 -11.86 -6.19 -2.95
CA ALA A 23 -11.26 -6.84 -1.78
C ALA A 23 -12.28 -7.13 -0.68
N ILE A 24 -13.27 -6.24 -0.47
CA ILE A 24 -14.38 -6.46 0.47
C ILE A 24 -15.29 -7.59 -0.02
N TYR A 25 -15.54 -7.68 -1.33
CA TYR A 25 -16.32 -8.76 -1.92
C TYR A 25 -15.66 -10.13 -1.74
N ASP A 26 -14.36 -10.24 -1.95
CA ASP A 26 -13.60 -11.48 -1.70
C ASP A 26 -13.54 -11.83 -0.20
N TRP A 27 -13.55 -10.81 0.67
CA TRP A 27 -13.63 -10.99 2.12
C TRP A 27 -14.96 -11.61 2.56
N ILE A 28 -16.07 -11.24 1.93
CA ILE A 28 -17.40 -11.84 2.15
C ILE A 28 -17.44 -13.29 1.64
N LYS A 29 -16.87 -13.56 0.46
CA LYS A 29 -16.71 -14.94 -0.04
C LYS A 29 -15.91 -15.80 0.94
N ALA A 30 -14.83 -15.26 1.49
CA ALA A 30 -14.02 -15.98 2.44
C ALA A 30 -14.74 -16.35 3.75
N LEU A 31 -15.69 -15.51 4.18
CA LEU A 31 -16.51 -15.75 5.38
C LEU A 31 -17.45 -16.95 5.20
N ILE A 32 -17.86 -17.24 3.97
CA ILE A 32 -18.83 -18.29 3.63
C ILE A 32 -18.13 -19.63 3.32
N PHE A 33 -16.92 -19.61 2.73
CA PHE A 33 -16.39 -20.79 2.02
C PHE A 33 -15.25 -21.60 2.70
N GLY A 34 -14.73 -21.24 3.88
CA GLY A 34 -13.84 -22.12 4.69
C GLY A 34 -12.47 -22.45 4.06
N ILE A 35 -11.44 -21.68 4.39
CA ILE A 35 -10.27 -21.48 3.54
C ILE A 35 -8.95 -22.19 4.00
N PRO A 36 -8.11 -22.69 3.05
CA PRO A 36 -6.88 -23.44 3.33
C PRO A 36 -5.66 -22.61 3.80
N LYS A 37 -4.74 -23.30 4.50
CA LYS A 37 -3.61 -22.79 5.32
C LYS A 37 -2.72 -21.69 4.70
N LYS A 38 -2.55 -21.65 3.38
CA LYS A 38 -1.72 -20.64 2.67
C LYS A 38 -2.36 -19.25 2.69
N GLU A 39 -3.69 -19.19 2.71
CA GLU A 39 -4.45 -17.94 2.75
C GLU A 39 -4.46 -17.34 4.17
N VAL A 40 -4.36 -18.17 5.22
CA VAL A 40 -4.30 -17.73 6.62
C VAL A 40 -3.07 -16.85 6.87
N GLU A 41 -1.92 -17.22 6.31
CA GLU A 41 -0.70 -16.43 6.48
C GLU A 41 -0.76 -15.09 5.75
N ARG A 42 -1.31 -15.08 4.52
CA ARG A 42 -1.52 -13.84 3.77
C ARG A 42 -2.46 -12.90 4.53
N LYS A 43 -3.59 -13.41 5.03
CA LYS A 43 -4.53 -12.63 5.85
C LYS A 43 -3.91 -12.09 7.13
N ARG A 44 -3.02 -12.85 7.78
CA ARG A 44 -2.28 -12.38 8.96
C ARG A 44 -1.34 -11.22 8.61
N LEU A 45 -0.65 -11.30 7.47
CA LEU A 45 0.20 -10.21 6.99
C LEU A 45 -0.62 -8.98 6.62
N GLU A 46 -1.72 -9.16 5.89
CA GLU A 46 -2.64 -8.06 5.55
C GLU A 46 -3.16 -7.39 6.81
N LYS A 47 -3.68 -8.14 7.79
CA LYS A 47 -4.15 -7.56 9.06
C LYS A 47 -3.05 -6.79 9.82
N LYS A 48 -1.80 -7.26 9.73
CA LYS A 48 -0.67 -6.65 10.42
C LYS A 48 -0.17 -5.38 9.72
N TRP A 49 -0.19 -5.35 8.39
CA TRP A 49 0.54 -4.37 7.60
C TRP A 49 -0.36 -3.49 6.73
N LEU A 50 -1.41 -4.06 6.11
CA LEU A 50 -2.27 -3.35 5.16
C LEU A 50 -2.89 -2.10 5.80
N TYR A 51 -2.82 -0.99 5.07
CA TYR A 51 -3.25 0.35 5.47
C TYR A 51 -2.59 0.90 6.74
N LYS A 52 -1.52 0.28 7.23
CA LYS A 52 -0.77 0.78 8.39
C LYS A 52 0.31 1.76 7.94
N LYS A 53 0.52 2.77 8.78
CA LYS A 53 1.65 3.68 8.66
C LYS A 53 2.93 2.96 9.01
N VAL A 54 3.93 3.13 8.17
CA VAL A 54 5.26 2.54 8.30
C VAL A 54 6.33 3.61 8.16
N SER A 55 7.51 3.32 8.68
CA SER A 55 8.71 4.12 8.44
C SER A 55 9.81 3.22 7.89
N LEU A 56 10.70 3.81 7.10
CA LEU A 56 11.85 3.10 6.59
C LEU A 56 12.89 2.87 7.69
N LYS A 57 13.48 1.67 7.67
CA LYS A 57 14.67 1.34 8.46
C LYS A 57 15.95 1.72 7.72
N GLU A 58 15.91 1.67 6.39
CA GLU A 58 17.05 1.91 5.51
C GLU A 58 16.58 2.70 4.28
N LYS A 59 17.51 3.46 3.67
CA LYS A 59 17.26 4.20 2.43
C LYS A 59 16.95 3.21 1.30
N LEU A 60 15.90 3.48 0.54
CA LEU A 60 15.54 2.66 -0.61
C LEU A 60 16.32 3.09 -1.86
N LYS A 61 16.49 2.15 -2.81
CA LYS A 61 17.27 2.38 -4.04
C LYS A 61 16.68 3.44 -4.95
N ASN A 62 15.36 3.62 -4.91
CA ASN A 62 14.60 4.64 -5.63
C ASN A 62 14.72 6.03 -4.99
N GLY A 63 15.66 6.26 -4.06
CA GLY A 63 15.94 7.58 -3.50
C GLY A 63 15.11 7.95 -2.27
N ILE A 64 14.17 7.10 -1.83
CA ILE A 64 13.35 7.37 -0.65
C ILE A 64 14.20 7.22 0.61
N GLU A 65 14.32 8.32 1.36
CA GLU A 65 15.24 8.43 2.49
C GLU A 65 14.69 7.87 3.80
N ILE A 66 15.57 7.75 4.79
CA ILE A 66 15.18 7.36 6.15
C ILE A 66 14.47 8.56 6.81
N GLY A 67 13.34 8.30 7.48
CA GLY A 67 12.52 9.34 8.12
C GLY A 67 11.20 9.60 7.41
N THR A 68 11.10 9.20 6.14
CA THR A 68 9.87 9.23 5.35
C THR A 68 8.83 8.27 5.93
N ILE A 69 7.58 8.74 6.00
CA ILE A 69 6.44 7.92 6.43
C ILE A 69 5.83 7.32 5.18
N GLY A 70 5.39 6.07 5.26
CA GLY A 70 4.60 5.47 4.19
C GLY A 70 3.35 4.78 4.71
N THR A 71 2.43 4.47 3.81
CA THR A 71 1.24 3.65 4.07
C THR A 71 1.33 2.41 3.20
N VAL A 72 1.20 1.24 3.81
CA VAL A 72 1.16 -0.01 3.05
C VAL A 72 -0.18 -0.11 2.33
N MET A 73 -0.16 -0.17 1.00
CA MET A 73 -1.37 -0.22 0.18
C MET A 73 -1.75 -1.63 -0.22
N GLU A 74 -0.75 -2.49 -0.45
CA GLU A 74 -0.99 -3.87 -0.87
C GLU A 74 0.14 -4.79 -0.39
N ILE A 75 -0.22 -6.01 -0.01
CA ILE A 75 0.74 -7.09 0.25
C ILE A 75 0.85 -7.96 -1.01
N ILE A 76 1.99 -7.87 -1.69
CA ILE A 76 2.28 -8.62 -2.92
C ILE A 76 2.61 -10.07 -2.57
N ASP A 77 3.49 -10.26 -1.58
CA ASP A 77 3.93 -11.59 -1.12
C ASP A 77 4.31 -11.58 0.36
N ARG A 78 4.84 -12.70 0.88
CA ARG A 78 5.22 -12.85 2.30
C ARG A 78 6.32 -11.89 2.78
N LYS A 79 7.05 -11.27 1.86
CA LYS A 79 8.23 -10.45 2.09
C LYS A 79 8.13 -9.06 1.47
N THR A 80 7.21 -8.81 0.54
CA THR A 80 7.12 -7.55 -0.19
C THR A 80 5.70 -6.97 -0.19
N ALA A 81 5.65 -5.63 -0.19
CA ALA A 81 4.43 -4.86 -0.16
C ALA A 81 4.58 -3.59 -1.01
N PHE A 82 3.48 -3.08 -1.55
CA PHE A 82 3.44 -1.73 -2.12
C PHE A 82 3.21 -0.72 -1.00
N VAL A 83 4.04 0.32 -1.00
CA VAL A 83 4.01 1.39 0.00
C VAL A 83 4.00 2.74 -0.72
N GLU A 84 3.02 3.56 -0.39
CA GLU A 84 3.00 4.97 -0.77
C GLU A 84 3.75 5.76 0.30
N PHE A 85 4.66 6.63 -0.11
CA PHE A 85 5.44 7.45 0.82
C PHE A 85 4.99 8.91 0.77
N TYR A 86 5.15 9.58 1.91
CA TYR A 86 4.78 10.97 2.09
C TYR A 86 5.98 11.78 2.57
N ASP A 87 6.07 13.01 2.07
CA ASP A 87 7.01 14.00 2.57
C ASP A 87 6.64 14.47 3.99
N GLN A 88 7.43 15.39 4.54
CA GLN A 88 7.17 15.94 5.88
C GLN A 88 5.86 16.76 5.95
N ASN A 89 5.34 17.20 4.81
CA ASN A 89 4.08 17.95 4.69
C ASN A 89 2.88 17.03 4.45
N GLY A 90 3.08 15.71 4.37
CA GLY A 90 2.04 14.72 4.09
C GLY A 90 1.65 14.62 2.61
N LYS A 91 2.43 15.21 1.70
CA LYS A 91 2.23 15.07 0.25
C LYS A 91 2.86 13.78 -0.25
N PHE A 92 2.21 13.10 -1.19
CA PHE A 92 2.76 11.92 -1.84
C PHE A 92 4.11 12.21 -2.50
N ILE A 93 5.04 11.28 -2.34
CA ILE A 93 6.31 11.29 -3.05
C ILE A 93 6.10 10.55 -4.36
N GLU A 94 6.20 11.30 -5.46
CA GLU A 94 6.16 10.78 -6.82
C GLU A 94 7.58 10.75 -7.38
N ILE A 95 7.99 9.61 -7.93
CA ILE A 95 9.30 9.42 -8.55
C ILE A 95 9.06 8.73 -9.89
N ASP A 96 9.51 9.34 -10.98
CA ASP A 96 9.35 8.82 -12.36
C ASP A 96 7.88 8.51 -12.74
N GLY A 97 6.91 9.23 -12.18
CA GLY A 97 5.49 9.00 -12.39
C GLY A 97 4.88 7.88 -11.53
N GLU A 98 5.68 7.25 -10.66
CA GLU A 98 5.21 6.23 -9.71
C GLU A 98 4.95 6.83 -8.32
N LEU A 99 3.81 6.47 -7.72
CA LEU A 99 3.38 6.91 -6.39
C LEU A 99 3.46 5.79 -5.32
N ALA A 100 3.48 4.53 -5.77
CA ALA A 100 3.51 3.35 -4.91
C ALA A 100 4.74 2.51 -5.25
N PHE A 101 5.54 2.22 -4.23
CA PHE A 101 6.84 1.58 -4.42
C PHE A 101 6.84 0.18 -3.83
N LYS A 102 7.46 -0.77 -4.54
CA LYS A 102 7.65 -2.12 -4.02
C LYS A 102 8.73 -2.13 -2.95
N VAL A 103 8.34 -2.43 -1.71
CA VAL A 103 9.23 -2.42 -0.55
C VAL A 103 9.24 -3.77 0.14
N GLY A 104 10.44 -4.21 0.54
CA GLY A 104 10.57 -5.38 1.40
C GLY A 104 10.06 -5.07 2.82
N LEU A 105 9.20 -5.93 3.37
CA LEU A 105 8.69 -5.84 4.74
C LEU A 105 9.81 -5.75 5.79
N LYS A 106 10.99 -6.32 5.49
CA LYS A 106 12.19 -6.22 6.35
C LYS A 106 12.73 -4.79 6.46
N ASN A 107 12.58 -3.99 5.40
CA ASN A 107 13.09 -2.61 5.28
C ASN A 107 12.15 -1.58 5.90
N ILE A 108 10.95 -1.98 6.32
CA ILE A 108 9.96 -1.11 6.95
C ILE A 108 9.67 -1.54 8.38
N LYS A 109 9.26 -0.59 9.21
CA LYS A 109 8.74 -0.83 10.56
C LYS A 109 7.39 -0.13 10.72
N LEU A 110 6.45 -0.78 11.40
CA LEU A 110 5.20 -0.15 11.78
C LEU A 110 5.48 1.07 12.65
N LYS A 111 4.86 2.20 12.30
CA LYS A 111 4.86 3.40 13.12
C LYS A 111 3.72 3.25 14.14
N ARG A 112 4.04 3.33 15.43
CA ARG A 112 3.04 3.34 16.51
C ARG A 112 2.26 4.64 16.48
#